data_AF-A0A1G2X5C7-F1
#
_entry.id   AF-A0A1G2X5C7-F1
#
_cell.length_a   1.000
_cell.length_b   1.000
_cell.length_c   1.000
_cell.angle_alpha   90.00
_cell.angle_beta   90.00
_cell.angle_gamma   90.00
#
_symmetry.space_group_name_H-M   'P 1'
#
loop_
_entity.id
_entity.type
_entity.pdbx_description
1 polymer ?
#
loop_
_entity_poly.entity_id
_entity_poly.type
_entity_poly.pdbx_seq_one_letter_code
_entity_poly.pdbx_strand_id
1 'polypeptide(L)' 'MKKCGQERMKMGFSMFNMARGQVIASIKRNNPGIDTKDLKNGIFLRFYAQDFSPEERDKILRHISKGLK' A
#
# COMPACT_ATOMS: atom_id res chain seq x y z
N MET A 1 2.42 -33.68 0.67
CA MET A 1 1.04 -33.28 0.31
C MET A 1 1.06 -32.05 -0.58
N LYS A 2 0.34 -32.05 -1.71
CA LYS A 2 0.19 -30.87 -2.57
C LYS A 2 -0.87 -29.94 -1.96
N LYS A 3 -0.56 -28.66 -1.81
CA LYS A 3 -1.50 -27.64 -1.29
C LYS A 3 -2.69 -27.45 -2.22
N CYS A 4 -3.89 -27.37 -1.65
CA CYS A 4 -5.12 -27.10 -2.43
C CYS A 4 -5.16 -25.66 -2.94
N GLY A 5 -6.09 -25.36 -3.84
CA GLY A 5 -6.22 -24.00 -4.41
C GLY A 5 -6.40 -22.92 -3.35
N GLN A 6 -7.27 -23.18 -2.37
CA GLN A 6 -7.54 -22.25 -1.26
C GLN A 6 -6.31 -22.02 -0.38
N GLU A 7 -5.54 -23.08 -0.08
CA GLU A 7 -4.30 -22.94 0.70
C GLU A 7 -3.27 -22.08 -0.03
N ARG A 8 -3.10 -22.28 -1.35
CA ARG A 8 -2.19 -21.45 -2.16
C ARG A 8 -2.63 -19.99 -2.19
N MET A 9 -3.94 -19.73 -2.28
CA MET A 9 -4.48 -18.37 -2.20
C MET A 9 -4.16 -17.71 -0.84
N LYS A 10 -4.37 -18.42 0.27
CA LYS A 10 -4.02 -17.92 1.62
C LYS A 10 -2.53 -17.60 1.74
N MET A 11 -1.67 -18.43 1.14
CA MET A 11 -0.23 -18.14 1.07
C MET A 11 0.04 -16.84 0.33
N GLY A 12 -0.58 -16.62 -0.83
CA GLY A 12 -0.46 -15.36 -1.57
C GLY A 12 -0.87 -14.13 -0.75
N PHE A 13 -1.97 -14.21 -0.01
CA PHE A 13 -2.40 -13.13 0.89
C PHE A 13 -1.41 -12.87 2.04
N SER A 14 -0.88 -13.95 2.63
CA SER A 14 0.13 -13.83 3.69
C SER A 14 1.40 -13.16 3.19
N MET A 15 1.88 -13.54 2.00
CA MET A 15 3.05 -12.92 1.36
C MET A 15 2.80 -11.45 1.03
N PHE A 16 1.62 -11.10 0.51
CA PHE A 16 1.27 -9.71 0.24
C PHE A 16 1.23 -8.88 1.53
N ASN A 17 0.65 -9.41 2.61
CA ASN A 17 0.61 -8.73 3.90
C ASN A 17 2.01 -8.48 4.46
N MET A 18 2.92 -9.45 4.32
CA MET A 18 4.32 -9.29 4.70
C MET A 18 5.00 -8.17 3.89
N ALA A 19 4.87 -8.19 2.56
CA ALA A 19 5.45 -7.17 1.68
C ALA A 19 4.90 -5.76 2.00
N ARG A 20 3.59 -5.66 2.23
CA ARG A 20 2.93 -4.42 2.68
C ARG A 20 3.48 -3.93 4.02
N GLY A 21 3.67 -4.85 4.98
CA GLY A 21 4.27 -4.54 6.27
C GLY A 21 5.68 -3.97 6.15
N GLN A 22 6.52 -4.55 5.30
CA GLN A 22 7.88 -4.06 5.03
C GLN A 22 7.89 -2.66 4.42
N VAL A 23 7.00 -2.38 3.46
CA VAL A 23 6.87 -1.04 2.88
C VAL A 23 6.44 -0.02 3.93
N ILE A 24 5.43 -0.33 4.75
CA ILE A 24 4.97 0.55 5.84
C ILE A 24 6.10 0.83 6.83
N ALA A 25 6.84 -0.21 7.25
CA ALA A 25 7.96 -0.05 8.17
C ALA A 25 9.06 0.84 7.58
N SER A 26 9.37 0.67 6.29
CA SER A 26 10.34 1.51 5.58
C SER A 26 9.91 2.98 5.54
N ILE A 27 8.64 3.26 5.21
CA ILE A 27 8.09 4.62 5.19
C ILE A 27 8.18 5.26 6.58
N LYS A 28 7.73 4.55 7.64
CA LYS A 28 7.78 5.05 9.02
C LYS A 28 9.19 5.29 9.51
N ARG A 29 10.14 4.43 9.13
CA ARG A 29 11.57 4.60 9.48
C ARG A 29 12.16 5.86 8.85
N ASN A 30 11.81 6.15 7.59
CA ASN A 30 12.32 7.31 6.89
C ASN A 30 11.61 8.61 7.30
N ASN A 31 10.41 8.54 7.87
CA ASN A 31 9.65 9.69 8.33
C ASN A 31 9.00 9.41 9.71
N PRO A 32 9.78 9.52 10.80
CA PRO A 32 9.26 9.28 12.15
C PRO A 32 8.11 10.25 12.48
N GLY A 33 7.00 9.72 13.00
CA GLY A 33 5.82 10.53 13.35
C GLY A 33 4.87 10.87 12.18
N ILE A 34 5.06 10.25 11.01
CA ILE A 34 4.17 10.42 9.86
C ILE A 34 2.68 10.19 10.24
N ASP A 35 1.81 11.12 9.84
CA ASP A 35 0.36 10.95 9.98
C ASP A 35 -0.16 9.80 9.10
N THR A 36 -1.28 9.23 9.50
CA THR A 36 -2.04 8.22 8.77
C THR A 36 -2.35 8.64 7.33
N LYS A 37 -2.66 9.91 7.06
CA LYS A 37 -2.95 10.38 5.69
C LYS A 37 -1.71 10.31 4.80
N ASP A 38 -0.59 10.81 5.29
CA ASP A 38 0.68 10.79 4.57
C ASP A 38 1.25 9.38 4.42
N LEU A 39 1.01 8.51 5.40
CA LEU A 39 1.31 7.09 5.27
C LEU A 39 0.49 6.43 4.14
N LYS A 40 -0.80 6.73 4.03
CA LYS A 40 -1.64 6.24 2.94
C LYS A 40 -1.18 6.75 1.58
N ASN A 41 -0.76 8.02 1.49
CA ASN A 41 -0.15 8.59 0.28
C ASN A 41 1.14 7.84 -0.09
N GLY A 42 2.02 7.59 0.87
CA GLY A 42 3.25 6.82 0.65
C GLY A 42 3.01 5.38 0.18
N ILE A 43 1.99 4.71 0.73
CA ILE A 43 1.57 3.37 0.27
C ILE A 43 1.06 3.43 -1.17
N PHE A 44 0.21 4.41 -1.50
CA PHE A 44 -0.30 4.59 -2.86
C PHE A 44 0.84 4.75 -3.87
N LEU A 45 1.79 5.64 -3.57
CA LEU A 45 2.95 5.90 -4.41
C LEU A 45 3.83 4.65 -4.62
N ARG A 46 3.95 3.79 -3.60
CA ARG A 46 4.84 2.63 -3.68
C ARG A 46 4.23 1.44 -4.43
N PHE A 47 2.93 1.22 -4.29
CA PHE A 47 2.26 0.04 -4.83
C PHE A 47 1.48 0.27 -6.11
N TYR A 48 0.92 1.48 -6.30
CA TYR A 48 -0.12 1.68 -7.29
C TYR A 48 0.16 2.83 -8.25
N ALA A 49 0.96 3.83 -7.86
CA ALA A 49 1.12 5.03 -8.69
C ALA A 49 1.53 4.75 -10.13
N GLN A 50 2.34 3.72 -10.39
CA GLN A 50 2.78 3.40 -11.76
C GLN A 50 1.65 2.97 -12.70
N ASP A 51 0.51 2.55 -12.16
CA ASP A 51 -0.66 2.14 -12.94
C ASP A 51 -1.53 3.33 -13.38
N PHE A 52 -1.18 4.55 -12.98
CA PHE A 52 -1.96 5.77 -13.22
C PHE A 52 -1.14 6.82 -13.95
N SER A 53 -1.82 7.67 -14.73
CA SER A 53 -1.20 8.88 -15.30
C SER A 53 -0.81 9.88 -14.20
N PRO A 54 0.09 10.84 -14.46
CA PRO A 54 0.41 11.90 -13.50
C PRO A 54 -0.84 12.63 -12.97
N GLU A 55 -1.79 12.93 -13.85
CA GLU A 55 -3.03 13.65 -13.51
C GLU A 55 -3.93 12.82 -12.59
N GLU A 56 -4.02 11.51 -12.86
CA GLU A 56 -4.76 10.56 -12.04
C GLU A 56 -4.11 10.36 -10.66
N ARG A 57 -2.77 10.25 -10.61
CA ARG A 57 -2.02 10.18 -9.35
C ARG A 57 -2.33 11.39 -8.47
N ASP A 58 -2.27 12.58 -9.02
CA ASP A 58 -2.56 13.82 -8.28
C ASP A 58 -4.02 13.86 -7.80
N LYS A 59 -4.96 13.42 -8.63
CA LYS A 59 -6.37 13.31 -8.23
C LYS A 59 -6.54 12.34 -7.06
N ILE A 60 -5.89 11.18 -7.08
CA ILE A 60 -5.98 10.17 -6.03
C ILE A 60 -5.34 10.67 -4.74
N LEU A 61 -4.13 11.25 -4.80
CA LEU A 61 -3.44 11.82 -3.64
C LEU A 61 -4.29 12.89 -2.95
N ARG A 62 -4.93 13.77 -3.72
CA ARG A 62 -5.86 14.77 -3.18
C ARG A 62 -7.06 14.13 -2.46
N HIS A 63 -7.59 13.01 -2.95
CA HIS A 63 -8.68 12.29 -2.28
C HIS A 63 -8.23 11.61 -1.00
N ILE A 64 -7.05 10.97 -1.00
CA ILE A 64 -6.50 10.33 0.19
C ILE A 64 -6.26 11.37 1.31
N SER A 65 -5.69 12.54 0.98
CA SER A 65 -5.41 13.60 1.96
C SER A 65 -6.68 14.26 2.52
N LYS A 66 -7.76 14.35 1.74
CA LYS A 66 -9.06 14.86 2.20
C LYS A 66 -9.78 13.93 3.18
N GLY A 67 -9.34 12.67 3.26
CA GLY A 67 -10.07 11.61 3.96
C GLY A 67 -11.18 11.08 3.05
N LEU A 68 -11.20 9.75 2.85
CA LEU A 68 -12.33 9.09 2.22
C LEU A 68 -13.57 9.39 3.07
N LYS A 69 -14.57 10.04 2.47
CA LYS A 69 -15.90 10.21 3.10
C LYS A 69 -16.58 8.86 3.25
#